data_AF-A0A2V8ICW5-F1
#
_entry.id   AF-A0A2V8ICW5-F1
#
_cell.length_a   1.000
_cell.length_b   1.000
_cell.length_c   1.000
_cell.angle_alpha   90.00
_cell.angle_beta   90.00
_cell.angle_gamma   90.00
#
_symmetry.space_group_name_H-M   'P 1'
#
loop_
_entity.id
_entity.type
_entity.pdbx_description
1 polymer ?
#
loop_
_entity_poly.entity_id
_entity_poly.type
_entity_poly.pdbx_seq_one_letter_code
_entity_poly.pdbx_strand_id
1 'polypeptide(L)'
;MIGAIDQLLERQARSWPRLAKGIRGLAQAQTRRVRIDWFDVFIRHIPHRMASTTAAVDQESVAKRPCFLCASNLDPEEEGFEFGAGFTIYCNPFPIVEHHLTIVYKEHGMQHIAHQIGNMLDIAASLPGYFVVYNGPECGASAPDHMHFQAGSRKLFPIERDVERANGMIVPNYSRNVFVFRGPNRSVLMDRVDLTIELLANATGKRPEPLINIALFYEREEWVACLFPRGKHRPDVFYRGEL
;
A
#
# COMPACT_ATOMS: atom_id res chain seq x y z
N MET A 1 1.11 13.34 14.93
CA MET A 1 0.81 12.96 13.53
C MET A 1 -0.65 12.62 13.32
N ILE A 2 -1.21 11.63 14.02
CA ILE A 2 -2.60 11.18 13.84
C ILE A 2 -3.62 12.34 13.86
N GLY A 3 -3.57 13.22 14.87
CA GLY A 3 -4.48 14.37 14.92
C GLY A 3 -4.39 15.32 13.73
N ALA A 4 -3.21 15.46 13.10
CA ALA A 4 -3.05 16.27 11.89
C ALA A 4 -3.68 15.58 10.66
N ILE A 5 -3.60 14.24 10.59
CA ILE A 5 -4.26 13.44 9.55
C ILE A 5 -5.77 13.52 9.68
N ASP A 6 -6.30 13.38 10.90
CA ASP A 6 -7.74 13.46 11.13
C ASP A 6 -8.26 14.86 10.74
N GLN A 7 -7.55 15.93 11.10
CA GLN A 7 -7.88 17.29 10.68
C GLN A 7 -7.78 17.49 9.16
N LEU A 8 -6.78 16.90 8.50
CA LEU A 8 -6.66 16.94 7.04
C LEU A 8 -7.85 16.23 6.38
N LEU A 9 -8.15 15.00 6.81
CA LEU A 9 -9.26 14.20 6.31
C LEU A 9 -10.59 14.93 6.49
N GLU A 10 -10.85 15.49 7.66
CA GLU A 10 -12.08 16.25 7.94
C GLU A 10 -12.21 17.48 7.04
N ARG A 11 -11.13 18.25 6.88
CA ARG A 11 -11.12 19.45 6.04
C ARG A 11 -11.30 19.09 4.57
N GLN A 12 -10.48 18.17 4.06
CA GLN A 12 -10.51 17.73 2.66
C GLN A 12 -11.82 17.03 2.31
N ALA A 13 -12.44 16.27 3.23
CA ALA A 13 -13.76 15.70 3.00
C ALA A 13 -14.88 16.75 2.85
N ARG A 14 -14.66 17.98 3.34
CA ARG A 14 -15.59 19.11 3.18
C ARG A 14 -15.26 19.96 1.95
N SER A 15 -13.98 20.21 1.68
CA SER A 15 -13.52 21.13 0.63
C SER A 15 -13.26 20.48 -0.72
N TRP A 16 -13.02 19.16 -0.77
CA TRP A 16 -12.66 18.44 -2.00
C TRP A 16 -13.77 17.44 -2.40
N PRO A 17 -14.62 17.79 -3.38
CA PRO A 17 -15.79 16.98 -3.76
C PRO A 17 -15.44 15.54 -4.20
N ARG A 18 -14.27 15.35 -4.80
CA ARG A 18 -13.80 14.04 -5.28
C ARG A 18 -13.54 13.09 -4.11
N LEU A 19 -12.80 13.53 -3.10
CA LEU A 19 -12.59 12.76 -1.87
C LEU A 19 -13.90 12.47 -1.15
N ALA A 20 -14.77 13.48 -1.01
CA ALA A 20 -16.08 13.32 -0.37
C ALA A 20 -16.93 12.23 -1.06
N LYS A 21 -16.92 12.20 -2.40
CA LYS A 21 -17.57 11.15 -3.19
C LYS A 21 -16.94 9.77 -2.94
N GLY A 22 -15.62 9.68 -2.89
CA GLY A 22 -14.89 8.45 -2.56
C GLY A 22 -15.26 7.89 -1.18
N ILE A 23 -15.28 8.75 -0.16
CA ILE A 23 -15.66 8.36 1.22
C ILE A 23 -17.11 7.85 1.26
N ARG A 24 -18.07 8.57 0.65
CA ARG A 24 -19.47 8.11 0.58
C ARG A 24 -19.59 6.78 -0.17
N GLY A 25 -18.84 6.62 -1.26
CA GLY A 25 -18.82 5.39 -2.03
C GLY A 25 -18.21 4.22 -1.25
N LEU A 26 -17.22 4.46 -0.39
CA LEU A 26 -16.65 3.43 0.49
C LEU A 26 -17.62 3.03 1.60
N ALA A 27 -18.38 3.96 2.15
CA ALA A 27 -19.41 3.67 3.15
C ALA A 27 -20.53 2.75 2.62
N GLN A 28 -20.74 2.74 1.29
CA GLN A 28 -21.67 1.84 0.61
C GLN A 28 -21.05 0.48 0.23
N ALA A 29 -19.77 0.26 0.53
CA ALA A 29 -19.08 -0.96 0.16
C ALA A 29 -19.66 -2.19 0.90
N GLN A 30 -19.90 -3.25 0.15
CA GLN A 30 -20.33 -4.52 0.73
C GLN A 30 -19.10 -5.38 1.03
N THR A 31 -19.02 -5.87 2.27
CA THR A 31 -17.91 -6.73 2.71
C THR A 31 -18.43 -8.09 3.11
N ARG A 32 -17.87 -9.14 2.51
CA ARG A 32 -18.15 -10.54 2.87
C ARG A 32 -16.88 -11.17 3.41
N ARG A 33 -16.98 -11.76 4.61
CA ARG A 33 -15.91 -12.58 5.19
C ARG A 33 -16.02 -14.02 4.69
N VAL A 34 -14.91 -14.58 4.26
CA VAL A 34 -14.77 -15.99 3.88
C VAL A 34 -13.63 -16.58 4.70
N ARG A 35 -13.90 -17.70 5.38
CA ARG A 35 -12.89 -18.46 6.11
C ARG A 35 -12.21 -19.44 5.16
N ILE A 36 -10.89 -19.40 5.08
CA ILE A 36 -10.09 -20.43 4.40
C ILE A 36 -9.20 -21.06 5.46
N ASP A 37 -9.47 -22.33 5.77
CA ASP A 37 -8.83 -23.06 6.88
C ASP A 37 -8.86 -22.25 8.19
N TRP A 38 -7.71 -21.67 8.54
CA TRP A 38 -7.50 -20.94 9.79
C TRP A 38 -7.42 -19.41 9.65
N PHE A 39 -7.48 -18.86 8.44
CA PHE A 39 -7.39 -17.41 8.19
C PHE A 39 -8.64 -16.86 7.49
N ASP A 40 -8.83 -15.55 7.62
CA ASP A 40 -9.99 -14.85 7.04
C ASP A 40 -9.59 -14.08 5.78
N VAL A 41 -10.42 -14.19 4.75
CA VAL A 41 -10.37 -13.37 3.54
C VAL A 41 -11.60 -12.46 3.51
N PHE A 42 -11.37 -11.17 3.33
CA PHE A 42 -12.44 -10.18 3.21
C PHE A 42 -12.61 -9.78 1.74
N ILE A 43 -13.72 -10.19 1.14
CA ILE A 43 -14.11 -9.80 -0.21
C ILE A 43 -14.89 -8.50 -0.09
N ARG A 44 -14.48 -7.47 -0.83
CA ARG A 44 -15.11 -6.15 -0.79
C ARG A 44 -15.55 -5.70 -2.17
N HIS A 45 -16.83 -5.45 -2.32
CA HIS A 45 -17.39 -4.85 -3.52
C HIS A 45 -17.46 -3.33 -3.33
N ILE A 46 -16.69 -2.59 -4.14
CA ILE A 46 -16.55 -1.13 -4.05
C ILE A 46 -16.85 -0.52 -5.44
N PRO A 47 -18.15 -0.38 -5.82
CA PRO A 47 -18.55 -0.03 -7.20
C PRO A 47 -17.91 1.25 -7.74
N HIS A 48 -17.73 2.27 -6.88
CA HIS A 48 -17.21 3.56 -7.30
C HIS A 48 -15.73 3.53 -7.75
N ARG A 49 -15.01 2.42 -7.51
CA ARG A 49 -13.60 2.25 -7.88
C ARG A 49 -13.37 1.54 -9.21
N MET A 50 -14.42 1.15 -9.94
CA MET A 50 -14.25 0.43 -11.21
C MET A 50 -13.22 1.10 -12.13
N ALA A 51 -13.35 2.41 -12.37
CA ALA A 51 -12.42 3.17 -13.20
C ALA A 51 -10.96 3.14 -12.70
N SER A 52 -10.74 3.17 -11.38
CA SER A 52 -9.39 3.10 -10.79
C SER A 52 -8.81 1.68 -10.84
N THR A 53 -9.66 0.65 -10.69
CA THR A 53 -9.24 -0.77 -10.71
C THR A 53 -8.90 -1.24 -12.12
N THR A 54 -9.57 -0.70 -13.13
CA THR A 54 -9.34 -1.03 -14.55
C THR A 54 -8.46 -0.02 -15.26
N ALA A 55 -7.87 0.95 -14.54
CA ALA A 55 -6.98 1.93 -15.14
C ALA A 55 -5.81 1.24 -15.85
N ALA A 56 -5.53 1.69 -17.08
CA ALA A 56 -4.39 1.23 -17.84
C ALA A 56 -3.10 1.69 -17.18
N VAL A 57 -2.21 0.74 -16.91
CA VAL A 57 -0.91 0.95 -16.23
C VAL A 57 0.26 0.45 -17.09
N ASP A 58 -0.02 0.11 -18.35
CA ASP A 58 1.02 -0.18 -19.34
C ASP A 58 1.82 1.08 -19.67
N GLN A 59 3.05 0.88 -20.12
CA GLN A 59 4.01 1.95 -20.37
C GLN A 59 3.49 3.01 -21.35
N GLU A 60 2.75 2.60 -22.39
CA GLU A 60 2.22 3.51 -23.40
C GLU A 60 1.13 4.41 -22.81
N SER A 61 0.18 3.85 -22.06
CA SER A 61 -0.87 4.60 -21.38
C SER A 61 -0.30 5.53 -20.31
N VAL A 62 0.70 5.08 -19.54
CA VAL A 62 1.36 5.89 -18.50
C VAL A 62 2.09 7.08 -19.12
N ALA A 63 2.84 6.87 -20.21
CA ALA A 63 3.56 7.95 -20.89
C ALA A 63 2.65 9.02 -21.51
N LYS A 64 1.39 8.68 -21.81
CA LYS A 64 0.42 9.59 -22.45
C LYS A 64 -0.38 10.45 -21.48
N ARG A 65 -0.32 10.19 -20.18
CA ARG A 65 -1.07 10.94 -19.16
C ARG A 65 -0.15 11.76 -18.27
N PRO A 66 -0.58 12.94 -17.79
CA PRO A 66 0.11 13.60 -16.69
C PRO A 66 0.13 12.69 -15.46
N CYS A 67 1.28 12.57 -14.79
CA CYS A 67 1.36 11.84 -13.54
C CYS A 67 0.56 12.59 -12.46
N PHE A 68 -0.52 11.98 -12.00
CA PHE A 68 -1.48 12.55 -11.03
C PHE A 68 -0.92 12.63 -9.60
N LEU A 69 0.34 12.23 -9.38
CA LEU A 69 1.05 12.36 -8.11
C LEU A 69 2.06 13.52 -8.12
N CYS A 70 2.34 14.12 -9.28
CA CYS A 70 3.17 15.32 -9.36
C CYS A 70 2.42 16.54 -8.84
N ALA A 71 3.10 17.38 -8.06
CA ALA A 71 2.52 18.60 -7.48
C ALA A 71 1.84 19.52 -8.52
N SER A 72 2.35 19.59 -9.74
CA SER A 72 1.76 20.39 -10.83
C SER A 72 0.45 19.84 -11.41
N ASN A 73 0.12 18.59 -11.09
CA ASN A 73 -1.01 17.85 -11.67
C ASN A 73 -2.03 17.41 -10.62
N LEU A 74 -1.86 17.82 -9.35
CA LEU A 74 -2.82 17.54 -8.30
C LEU A 74 -4.14 18.29 -8.57
N ASP A 75 -5.23 17.79 -8.00
CA ASP A 75 -6.47 18.55 -8.00
C ASP A 75 -6.24 19.87 -7.23
N PRO A 76 -6.75 21.03 -7.68
CA PRO A 76 -6.51 22.31 -7.01
C PRO A 76 -6.93 22.35 -5.53
N GLU A 77 -7.94 21.54 -5.17
CA GLU A 77 -8.43 21.41 -3.80
C GLU A 77 -7.63 20.43 -2.95
N GLU A 78 -6.78 19.59 -3.56
CA GLU A 78 -6.01 18.56 -2.86
C GLU A 78 -4.91 19.20 -2.01
N GLU A 79 -4.99 18.93 -0.70
CA GLU A 79 -4.01 19.39 0.28
C GLU A 79 -3.26 18.19 0.88
N GLY A 80 -2.00 18.41 1.21
CA GLY A 80 -1.18 17.46 1.95
C GLY A 80 -0.26 18.17 2.94
N PHE A 81 0.46 17.39 3.74
CA PHE A 81 1.51 17.90 4.61
C PHE A 81 2.79 17.08 4.45
N GLU A 82 3.92 17.76 4.59
CA GLU A 82 5.24 17.15 4.44
C GLU A 82 5.52 16.17 5.58
N PHE A 83 6.18 15.07 5.24
CA PHE A 83 6.66 14.03 6.13
C PHE A 83 8.11 13.68 5.80
N GLY A 84 8.98 13.75 6.82
CA GLY A 84 10.37 13.33 6.71
C GLY A 84 11.14 14.05 5.59
N ALA A 85 12.13 13.37 5.02
CA ALA A 85 13.07 13.95 4.05
C ALA A 85 12.58 13.95 2.59
N GLY A 86 11.26 14.03 2.35
CA GLY A 86 10.75 14.24 1.00
C GLY A 86 9.45 13.52 0.65
N PHE A 87 8.63 13.13 1.62
CA PHE A 87 7.29 12.63 1.34
C PHE A 87 6.24 13.68 1.66
N THR A 88 5.11 13.63 0.97
CA THR A 88 3.91 14.38 1.33
C THR A 88 2.76 13.40 1.52
N ILE A 89 2.02 13.57 2.61
CA ILE A 89 0.86 12.75 2.94
C ILE A 89 -0.41 13.45 2.43
N TYR A 90 -1.15 12.74 1.56
CA TYR A 90 -2.42 13.17 0.99
C TYR A 90 -3.55 12.21 1.38
N CYS A 91 -4.79 12.69 1.28
CA CYS A 91 -5.97 11.84 1.39
C CYS A 91 -6.22 11.14 0.06
N ASN A 92 -6.35 9.81 0.04
CA ASN A 92 -6.60 9.10 -1.22
C ASN A 92 -8.06 9.32 -1.68
N PRO A 93 -8.30 9.92 -2.87
CA PRO A 93 -9.66 10.23 -3.34
C PRO A 93 -10.48 8.99 -3.74
N PHE A 94 -9.84 7.81 -3.81
CA PHE A 94 -10.46 6.52 -4.14
C PHE A 94 -10.24 5.51 -3.00
N PRO A 95 -10.77 5.78 -1.80
CA PRO A 95 -10.45 5.02 -0.60
C PRO A 95 -10.95 3.58 -0.71
N ILE A 96 -10.10 2.62 -0.35
CA ILE A 96 -10.48 1.20 -0.20
C ILE A 96 -10.62 0.78 1.26
N VAL A 97 -10.09 1.57 2.19
CA VAL A 97 -10.14 1.34 3.63
C VAL A 97 -10.41 2.68 4.32
N GLU A 98 -10.81 2.64 5.58
CA GLU A 98 -10.95 3.86 6.37
C GLU A 98 -9.60 4.57 6.46
N HIS A 99 -9.64 5.91 6.39
CA HIS A 99 -8.46 6.77 6.47
C HIS A 99 -7.39 6.38 5.44
N HIS A 100 -7.80 6.09 4.20
CA HIS A 100 -6.86 5.73 3.12
C HIS A 100 -6.05 6.96 2.71
N LEU A 101 -4.73 6.85 2.83
CA LEU A 101 -3.75 7.89 2.51
C LEU A 101 -2.90 7.47 1.31
N THR A 102 -2.48 8.46 0.54
CA THR A 102 -1.41 8.32 -0.46
C THR A 102 -0.21 9.12 0.04
N ILE A 103 0.96 8.49 0.11
CA ILE A 103 2.18 9.10 0.66
C ILE A 103 3.20 9.15 -0.47
N VAL A 104 3.41 10.32 -1.03
CA VAL A 104 4.07 10.50 -2.33
C VAL A 104 5.46 11.10 -2.13
N TYR A 105 6.47 10.54 -2.80
CA TYR A 105 7.79 11.15 -2.81
C TYR A 105 7.77 12.44 -3.65
N LYS A 106 8.39 13.52 -3.18
CA LYS A 106 8.27 14.85 -3.79
C LYS A 106 8.78 14.92 -5.23
N GLU A 107 9.77 14.10 -5.57
CA GLU A 107 10.35 14.03 -6.91
C GLU A 107 9.66 12.94 -7.72
N HIS A 108 9.33 13.25 -8.97
CA HIS A 108 8.86 12.25 -9.91
C HIS A 108 10.00 11.27 -10.22
N GLY A 109 9.71 9.98 -10.18
CA GLY A 109 10.68 8.92 -10.41
C GLY A 109 10.07 7.56 -10.19
N MET A 110 10.65 6.54 -10.82
CA MET A 110 10.10 5.18 -10.85
C MET A 110 9.69 4.67 -9.46
N GLN A 111 8.55 3.95 -9.42
CA GLN A 111 8.06 3.27 -8.23
C GLN A 111 9.00 2.11 -7.87
N HIS A 112 10.09 2.38 -7.17
CA HIS A 112 11.09 1.38 -6.76
C HIS A 112 11.31 1.41 -5.25
N ILE A 113 11.35 0.24 -4.63
CA ILE A 113 11.49 0.13 -3.17
C ILE A 113 12.93 0.32 -2.68
N ALA A 114 13.92 0.18 -3.58
CA ALA A 114 15.34 0.31 -3.24
C ALA A 114 15.61 1.64 -2.52
N HIS A 115 16.28 1.57 -1.36
CA HIS A 115 16.58 2.71 -0.48
C HIS A 115 15.35 3.39 0.17
N GLN A 116 14.15 2.82 0.04
CA GLN A 116 12.91 3.40 0.58
C GLN A 116 12.36 2.64 1.80
N ILE A 117 12.92 1.49 2.17
CA ILE A 117 12.49 0.71 3.35
C ILE A 117 12.62 1.52 4.65
N GLY A 118 13.71 2.25 4.83
CA GLY A 118 13.89 3.13 5.98
C GLY A 118 12.77 4.16 6.11
N ASN A 119 12.40 4.81 4.99
CA ASN A 119 11.30 5.76 4.96
C ASN A 119 9.96 5.09 5.27
N MET A 120 9.71 3.88 4.74
CA MET A 120 8.50 3.11 5.03
C MET A 120 8.38 2.77 6.53
N LEU A 121 9.50 2.43 7.19
CA LEU A 121 9.57 2.17 8.63
C LEU A 121 9.24 3.43 9.44
N ASP A 122 9.81 4.57 9.07
CA ASP A 122 9.59 5.84 9.76
C ASP A 122 8.14 6.32 9.64
N ILE A 123 7.54 6.16 8.45
CA ILE A 123 6.12 6.43 8.22
C ILE A 123 5.26 5.54 9.14
N ALA A 124 5.49 4.23 9.15
CA ALA A 124 4.66 3.33 9.95
C ALA A 124 4.77 3.58 11.45
N ALA A 125 5.98 3.89 11.96
CA ALA A 125 6.17 4.26 13.36
C ALA A 125 5.41 5.55 13.74
N SER A 126 5.27 6.47 12.77
CA SER A 126 4.58 7.74 12.96
C SER A 126 3.05 7.64 12.80
N LEU A 127 2.55 6.49 12.33
CA LEU A 127 1.13 6.22 12.06
C LEU A 127 0.60 5.04 12.89
N PRO A 128 0.58 5.12 14.24
CA PRO A 128 0.03 4.06 15.07
C PRO A 128 -1.45 3.80 14.71
N GLY A 129 -1.81 2.52 14.62
CA GLY A 129 -3.16 2.10 14.19
C GLY A 129 -3.36 2.07 12.67
N TYR A 130 -2.34 2.41 11.88
CA TYR A 130 -2.33 2.26 10.43
C TYR A 130 -1.41 1.13 10.01
N PHE A 131 -1.68 0.59 8.83
CA PHE A 131 -0.72 -0.17 8.05
C PHE A 131 -0.27 0.70 6.88
N VAL A 132 0.98 0.54 6.46
CA VAL A 132 1.58 1.15 5.28
C VAL A 132 1.80 0.04 4.26
N VAL A 133 1.48 0.29 3.00
CA VAL A 133 1.75 -0.65 1.90
C VAL A 133 2.60 -0.02 0.82
N TYR A 134 3.47 -0.86 0.27
CA TYR A 134 4.14 -0.66 -0.99
C TYR A 134 3.64 -1.70 -1.98
N ASN A 135 3.27 -1.23 -3.17
CA ASN A 135 3.00 -2.10 -4.31
C ASN A 135 4.12 -1.87 -5.33
N GLY A 136 4.83 -2.93 -5.71
CA GLY A 136 5.78 -2.86 -6.82
C GLY A 136 5.11 -2.37 -8.11
N PRO A 137 5.88 -1.85 -9.08
CA PRO A 137 5.36 -1.19 -10.27
C PRO A 137 4.47 -2.13 -11.09
N GLU A 138 4.85 -3.41 -11.16
CA GLU A 138 4.08 -4.47 -11.80
C GLU A 138 3.29 -5.33 -10.78
N CYS A 139 3.01 -4.82 -9.59
CA CYS A 139 2.33 -5.53 -8.51
C CYS A 139 1.10 -4.79 -7.96
N GLY A 140 0.48 -3.94 -8.79
CA GLY A 140 -0.76 -3.24 -8.46
C GLY A 140 -0.56 -1.75 -8.13
N ALA A 141 0.63 -1.20 -8.35
CA ALA A 141 0.84 0.24 -8.32
C ALA A 141 -0.02 0.93 -9.40
N SER A 142 -0.71 2.02 -9.01
CA SER A 142 -1.50 2.84 -9.93
C SER A 142 -0.68 3.88 -10.69
N ALA A 143 0.51 4.20 -10.17
CA ALA A 143 1.49 5.10 -10.76
C ALA A 143 2.86 4.39 -10.70
N PRO A 144 3.19 3.51 -11.67
CA PRO A 144 4.48 2.81 -11.68
C PRO A 144 5.67 3.76 -11.96
N ASP A 145 5.37 4.98 -12.37
CA ASP A 145 6.29 6.07 -12.72
C ASP A 145 6.53 7.09 -11.59
N HIS A 146 5.91 6.92 -10.41
CA HIS A 146 6.11 7.84 -9.29
C HIS A 146 6.16 7.10 -7.95
N MET A 147 7.28 7.20 -7.24
CA MET A 147 7.46 6.61 -5.91
C MET A 147 6.40 7.06 -4.90
N HIS A 148 5.63 6.10 -4.38
CA HIS A 148 4.63 6.32 -3.35
C HIS A 148 4.38 5.08 -2.49
N PHE A 149 3.94 5.34 -1.27
CA PHE A 149 3.31 4.38 -0.38
C PHE A 149 1.81 4.69 -0.27
N GLN A 150 1.05 3.74 0.26
CA GLN A 150 -0.30 3.99 0.74
C GLN A 150 -0.37 3.63 2.21
N ALA A 151 -1.30 4.22 2.95
CA ALA A 151 -1.56 3.82 4.33
C ALA A 151 -3.06 3.78 4.60
N GLY A 152 -3.48 2.98 5.56
CA GLY A 152 -4.89 2.90 5.92
C GLY A 152 -5.10 2.32 7.31
N SER A 153 -6.31 2.50 7.84
CA SER A 153 -6.67 2.02 9.16
C SER A 153 -6.55 0.49 9.27
N ARG A 154 -5.99 0.01 10.38
CA ARG A 154 -5.89 -1.41 10.72
C ARG A 154 -7.20 -2.07 11.15
N LYS A 155 -8.30 -1.33 11.28
CA LYS A 155 -9.61 -1.87 11.68
C LYS A 155 -10.06 -3.07 10.83
N LEU A 156 -9.72 -3.08 9.54
CA LEU A 156 -9.98 -4.19 8.63
C LEU A 156 -8.69 -4.63 7.91
N PHE A 157 -7.78 -5.25 8.65
CA PHE A 157 -6.47 -5.69 8.17
C PHE A 157 -6.14 -7.11 8.66
N PRO A 158 -6.70 -8.18 8.04
CA PRO A 158 -6.65 -9.55 8.56
C PRO A 158 -5.23 -10.09 8.78
N ILE A 159 -4.29 -9.69 7.90
CA ILE A 159 -2.92 -10.18 7.95
C ILE A 159 -2.26 -9.93 9.30
N GLU A 160 -2.61 -8.84 9.99
CA GLU A 160 -2.14 -8.50 11.34
C GLU A 160 -2.29 -9.67 12.31
N ARG A 161 -3.46 -10.31 12.33
CA ARG A 161 -3.73 -11.49 13.16
C ARG A 161 -3.08 -12.74 12.58
N ASP A 162 -3.09 -12.88 11.26
CA ASP A 162 -2.57 -14.08 10.60
C ASP A 162 -1.08 -14.26 10.89
N VAL A 163 -0.30 -13.17 10.89
CA VAL A 163 1.14 -13.23 11.12
C VAL A 163 1.51 -13.56 12.56
N GLU A 164 0.62 -13.40 13.54
CA GLU A 164 0.88 -13.83 14.93
C GLU A 164 1.22 -15.32 15.01
N ARG A 165 0.79 -16.12 14.03
CA ARG A 165 1.12 -17.54 13.92
C ARG A 165 2.44 -17.84 13.22
N ALA A 166 3.18 -16.83 12.78
CA ALA A 166 4.45 -17.04 12.10
C ALA A 166 5.45 -17.80 12.99
N ASN A 167 6.07 -18.84 12.43
CA ASN A 167 7.17 -19.54 13.07
C ASN A 167 8.47 -19.11 12.38
N GLY A 168 9.21 -18.21 13.02
CA GLY A 168 10.30 -17.49 12.36
C GLY A 168 9.76 -16.54 11.29
N MET A 169 10.24 -16.69 10.05
CA MET A 169 9.88 -15.81 8.93
C MET A 169 8.63 -16.25 8.14
N ILE A 170 8.11 -17.46 8.38
CA ILE A 170 7.04 -18.03 7.55
C ILE A 170 5.77 -18.21 8.37
N VAL A 171 4.64 -17.95 7.73
CA VAL A 171 3.31 -18.26 8.27
C VAL A 171 2.94 -19.69 7.86
N PRO A 172 2.79 -20.63 8.82
CA PRO A 172 2.55 -22.05 8.50
C PRO A 172 1.16 -22.25 7.90
N ASN A 173 1.06 -23.18 6.94
CA ASN A 173 -0.20 -23.57 6.29
C ASN A 173 -1.01 -22.37 5.76
N TYR A 174 -0.32 -21.35 5.23
CA TYR A 174 -0.95 -20.18 4.66
C TYR A 174 -1.03 -20.34 3.14
N SER A 175 -2.22 -20.16 2.55
CA SER A 175 -2.40 -20.29 1.09
C SER A 175 -1.71 -19.17 0.28
N ARG A 176 -0.99 -18.28 0.95
CA ARG A 176 -0.23 -17.16 0.37
C ARG A 176 1.21 -17.24 0.88
N ASN A 177 2.18 -17.04 -0.01
CA ASN A 177 3.57 -16.91 0.40
C ASN A 177 3.77 -15.53 1.04
N VAL A 178 4.25 -15.51 2.29
CA VAL A 178 4.59 -14.28 3.01
C VAL A 178 5.84 -14.51 3.85
N PHE A 179 6.76 -13.56 3.80
CA PHE A 179 7.86 -13.45 4.75
C PHE A 179 7.50 -12.41 5.80
N VAL A 180 7.65 -12.77 7.08
CA VAL A 180 7.35 -11.90 8.21
C VAL A 180 8.64 -11.56 8.93
N PHE A 181 8.89 -10.28 9.13
CA PHE A 181 9.99 -9.77 9.94
C PHE A 181 9.43 -8.92 11.06
N ARG A 182 10.01 -9.08 12.25
CA ARG A 182 9.62 -8.33 13.44
C ARG A 182 10.83 -7.85 14.20
N GLY A 183 10.70 -6.68 14.81
CA GLY A 183 11.63 -6.26 15.86
C GLY A 183 11.59 -4.76 16.14
N PRO A 184 12.18 -4.36 17.28
CA PRO A 184 12.25 -2.96 17.70
C PRO A 184 13.50 -2.23 17.17
N ASN A 185 14.40 -2.94 16.48
CA ASN A 185 15.61 -2.33 15.92
C ASN A 185 15.42 -2.01 14.44
N ARG A 186 15.26 -0.72 14.14
CA ARG A 186 15.04 -0.19 12.79
C ARG A 186 16.08 -0.66 11.78
N SER A 187 17.37 -0.49 12.09
CA SER A 187 18.46 -0.80 11.15
C SER A 187 18.54 -2.29 10.86
N VAL A 188 18.45 -3.14 11.89
CA VAL A 188 18.46 -4.60 11.71
C VAL A 188 17.26 -5.07 10.87
N LEU A 189 16.09 -4.48 11.07
CA LEU A 189 14.90 -4.84 10.30
C LEU A 189 15.03 -4.40 8.84
N MET A 190 15.51 -3.18 8.61
CA MET A 190 15.79 -2.64 7.28
C MET A 190 16.76 -3.55 6.52
N ASP A 191 17.91 -3.88 7.10
CA ASP A 191 18.93 -4.72 6.47
C ASP A 191 18.39 -6.12 6.11
N ARG A 192 17.57 -6.71 6.99
CA ARG A 192 16.94 -8.02 6.73
C ARG A 192 15.93 -7.96 5.59
N VAL A 193 15.12 -6.90 5.54
CA VAL A 193 14.13 -6.70 4.49
C VAL A 193 14.83 -6.45 3.15
N ASP A 194 15.83 -5.57 3.12
CA ASP A 194 16.61 -5.26 1.90
C ASP A 194 17.32 -6.51 1.37
N LEU A 195 18.02 -7.26 2.24
CA LEU A 195 18.66 -8.52 1.86
C LEU A 195 17.65 -9.52 1.29
N THR A 196 16.45 -9.61 1.87
CA THR A 196 15.42 -10.52 1.39
C THR A 196 14.90 -10.11 0.01
N ILE A 197 14.70 -8.82 -0.23
CA ILE A 197 14.32 -8.29 -1.54
C ILE A 197 15.40 -8.58 -2.58
N GLU A 198 16.68 -8.40 -2.23
CA GLU A 198 17.80 -8.72 -3.11
C GLU A 198 17.87 -10.22 -3.45
N LEU A 199 17.76 -11.08 -2.44
CA LEU A 199 17.74 -12.53 -2.62
C LEU A 199 16.56 -12.98 -3.51
N LEU A 200 15.38 -12.37 -3.33
CA LEU A 200 14.22 -12.63 -4.19
C LEU A 200 14.46 -12.15 -5.62
N ALA A 201 15.06 -10.98 -5.82
CA ALA A 201 15.43 -10.47 -7.14
C ALA A 201 16.38 -11.43 -7.86
N ASN A 202 17.38 -11.94 -7.14
CA ASN A 202 18.36 -12.89 -7.67
C ASN A 202 17.74 -14.25 -7.97
N ALA A 203 16.93 -14.80 -7.06
CA ALA A 203 16.27 -16.09 -7.26
C ALA A 203 15.24 -16.08 -8.41
N THR A 204 14.60 -14.94 -8.66
CA THR A 204 13.58 -14.80 -9.71
C THR A 204 14.12 -14.24 -11.04
N GLY A 205 15.36 -13.75 -11.06
CA GLY A 205 15.95 -13.06 -12.22
C GLY A 205 15.25 -11.75 -12.57
N LYS A 206 14.36 -11.23 -11.72
CA LYS A 206 13.61 -10.00 -11.95
C LYS A 206 14.46 -8.77 -11.59
N ARG A 207 14.31 -7.72 -12.40
CA ARG A 207 15.01 -6.44 -12.28
C ARG A 207 14.03 -5.31 -12.63
N PRO A 208 14.20 -4.10 -12.08
CA PRO A 208 15.21 -3.72 -11.08
C PRO A 208 14.92 -4.27 -9.67
N GLU A 209 13.71 -4.76 -9.43
CA GLU A 209 13.27 -5.37 -8.17
C GLU A 209 12.44 -6.65 -8.45
N PRO A 210 12.23 -7.54 -7.47
CA PRO A 210 11.33 -8.66 -7.64
C PRO A 210 9.88 -8.18 -7.66
N LEU A 211 8.98 -8.98 -8.24
CA LEU A 211 7.55 -8.73 -8.11
C LEU A 211 7.14 -8.90 -6.64
N ILE A 212 6.84 -7.79 -5.95
CA ILE A 212 6.60 -7.78 -4.51
C ILE A 212 5.51 -6.77 -4.10
N ASN A 213 4.76 -7.14 -3.06
CA ASN A 213 4.02 -6.19 -2.23
C ASN A 213 4.59 -6.25 -0.82
N ILE A 214 4.62 -5.11 -0.13
CA ILE A 214 5.06 -5.03 1.27
C ILE A 214 3.93 -4.40 2.06
N ALA A 215 3.58 -4.99 3.19
CA ALA A 215 2.71 -4.37 4.18
C ALA A 215 3.47 -4.24 5.49
N LEU A 216 3.40 -3.08 6.13
CA LEU A 216 4.21 -2.76 7.29
C LEU A 216 3.36 -2.03 8.32
N PHE A 217 3.47 -2.38 9.58
CA PHE A 217 2.79 -1.69 10.67
C PHE A 217 3.67 -1.64 11.92
N TYR A 218 3.38 -0.68 12.80
CA TYR A 218 4.07 -0.50 14.06
C TYR A 218 3.09 -0.70 15.22
N GLU A 219 3.46 -1.52 16.19
CA GLU A 219 2.68 -1.80 17.39
C GLU A 219 3.59 -2.30 18.51
N ARG A 220 3.26 -2.00 19.77
CA ARG A 220 4.02 -2.49 20.95
C ARG A 220 5.53 -2.26 20.84
N GLU A 221 5.89 -1.08 20.33
CA GLU A 221 7.26 -0.63 20.12
C GLU A 221 8.09 -1.44 19.12
N GLU A 222 7.43 -2.28 18.30
CA GLU A 222 8.06 -3.07 17.24
C GLU A 222 7.42 -2.82 15.88
N TRP A 223 8.23 -2.94 14.83
CA TRP A 223 7.75 -3.00 13.47
C TRP A 223 7.44 -4.44 13.09
N VAL A 224 6.40 -4.63 12.30
CA VAL A 224 6.06 -5.90 11.65
C VAL A 224 5.99 -5.65 10.14
N ALA A 225 6.93 -6.23 9.40
CA ALA A 225 7.00 -6.16 7.95
C ALA A 225 6.59 -7.50 7.33
N CYS A 226 5.61 -7.46 6.43
CA CYS A 226 5.06 -8.59 5.70
C CYS A 226 5.39 -8.42 4.21
N LEU A 227 6.30 -9.24 3.71
CA LEU A 227 6.72 -9.24 2.31
C LEU A 227 5.95 -10.33 1.56
N PHE A 228 5.27 -9.96 0.49
CA PHE A 228 4.49 -10.85 -0.37
C PHE A 228 5.16 -10.95 -1.75
N PRO A 229 6.02 -11.94 -1.99
CA PRO A 229 6.50 -12.23 -3.33
C PRO A 229 5.31 -12.59 -4.24
N ARG A 230 5.33 -12.07 -5.47
CA ARG A 230 4.27 -12.23 -6.46
C ARG A 230 4.81 -12.97 -7.67
N GLY A 231 4.01 -13.87 -8.24
CA GLY A 231 4.34 -14.52 -9.52
C GLY A 231 3.90 -13.73 -10.75
N LYS A 232 2.92 -12.82 -10.59
CA LYS A 232 2.31 -12.04 -11.69
C LYS A 232 1.56 -10.82 -11.17
N HIS A 233 1.36 -9.85 -12.06
CA HIS A 233 0.64 -8.60 -11.78
C HIS A 233 -0.82 -8.84 -11.34
N ARG A 234 -1.59 -9.57 -12.15
CA ARG A 234 -3.01 -9.89 -11.91
C ARG A 234 -3.25 -11.41 -11.94
N PRO A 235 -4.22 -11.93 -11.15
CA PRO A 235 -4.64 -13.33 -11.23
C PRO A 235 -5.27 -13.65 -12.60
N ASP A 236 -5.23 -14.91 -13.04
CA ASP A 236 -5.76 -15.28 -14.38
C ASP A 236 -7.25 -14.99 -14.53
N VAL A 237 -8.02 -15.13 -13.44
CA VAL A 237 -9.44 -14.78 -13.37
C VAL A 237 -9.73 -13.34 -13.79
N PHE A 238 -8.78 -12.42 -13.65
CA PHE A 238 -8.94 -11.03 -14.07
C PHE A 238 -9.12 -10.92 -15.59
N TYR A 239 -8.38 -11.71 -16.36
CA TYR A 239 -8.42 -11.67 -17.82
C TYR A 239 -9.58 -12.45 -18.42
N ARG A 240 -10.25 -13.29 -17.62
CA ARG A 240 -11.43 -14.06 -18.04
C ARG A 240 -12.74 -13.27 -17.93
N GLY A 241 -12.73 -12.11 -17.27
CA GLY A 241 -13.94 -11.31 -17.05
C GLY A 241 -14.91 -11.90 -16.02
N GLU A 242 -14.42 -12.77 -15.13
CA GLU A 242 -15.20 -13.43 -14.07
C GLU A 242 -15.27 -12.59 -12.77
N LEU A 243 -14.88 -11.31 -12.81
CA LEU A 243 -14.79 -10.40 -11.66
C LEU A 243 -15.86 -9.30 -11.69
#